data_AF-A0A9J6ZLA9-F1
#
_entry.id   AF-A0A9J6ZLA9-F1
#
_cell.length_a   1.000
_cell.length_b   1.000
_cell.length_c   1.000
_cell.angle_alpha   90.00
_cell.angle_beta   90.00
_cell.angle_gamma   90.00
#
_symmetry.space_group_name_H-M   'P 1'
#
loop_
_entity.id
_entity.type
_entity.pdbx_description
1 polymer ?
#
loop_
_entity_poly.entity_id
_entity_poly.type
_entity_poly.pdbx_seq_one_letter_code
_entity_poly.pdbx_strand_id
1 'polypeptide(L)'
;MKGIFTLHSTLSLHFGGMKGIFTLHSAFSLHFGGMKGIFTLYSLLSLHFGEMKGIFTLHSPFSLHFGGMKGIFTLHSVLSLHFGGMKGIFTLHSAFSPHFGGMKGNFTLHSTLLLHFGGMKGNFTLHSAFSLHFGGMKGNFTLHSVLSLHFGEMKGNFTLHSAFSLHFGGMKGNFTLHSTLLLHFGGMKGIFTLHSAFSPHFGGMKGNFTLHSTLLLHFGGMKKTVSELDMF
;
A
#
# COMPACT_ATOMS: atom_id res chain seq x y z
N MET A 1 -28.79 -15.55 -3.47
CA MET A 1 -29.81 -14.49 -3.66
C MET A 1 -29.48 -13.65 -4.90
N LYS A 2 -30.47 -13.33 -5.74
CA LYS A 2 -30.30 -12.49 -6.93
C LYS A 2 -31.36 -11.38 -6.94
N GLY A 3 -30.97 -10.14 -7.26
CA GLY A 3 -31.92 -9.03 -7.42
C GLY A 3 -31.42 -7.69 -6.89
N ILE A 4 -32.36 -6.80 -6.60
CA ILE A 4 -32.13 -5.46 -6.03
C ILE A 4 -32.78 -5.43 -4.66
N PHE A 5 -32.01 -5.23 -3.60
CA PHE A 5 -32.55 -5.29 -2.24
C PHE A 5 -31.93 -4.25 -1.31
N THR A 6 -32.76 -3.77 -0.39
CA THR A 6 -32.32 -3.03 0.79
C THR A 6 -32.67 -3.88 2.01
N LEU A 7 -31.69 -4.12 2.89
CA LEU A 7 -31.88 -4.95 4.07
C LEU A 7 -31.34 -4.25 5.31
N HIS A 8 -32.18 -4.18 6.34
CA HIS A 8 -31.80 -3.72 7.68
C HIS A 8 -31.98 -4.88 8.65
N SER A 9 -30.94 -5.21 9.42
CA SER A 9 -31.00 -6.29 10.40
C SER A 9 -30.26 -5.91 11.68
N THR A 10 -30.83 -6.33 12.81
CA THR A 10 -30.17 -6.28 14.11
C THR A 10 -29.55 -7.63 14.48
N LEU A 11 -29.46 -8.57 13.52
CA LEU A 11 -28.90 -9.90 13.70
C LEU A 11 -27.69 -10.09 12.78
N SER A 12 -26.89 -11.10 13.13
CA SER A 12 -25.87 -11.62 12.22
C SER A 12 -26.54 -12.22 10.99
N LEU A 13 -26.03 -11.91 9.79
CA LEU A 13 -26.56 -12.46 8.54
C LEU A 13 -25.54 -13.35 7.86
N HIS A 14 -26.01 -14.50 7.39
CA HIS A 14 -25.20 -15.46 6.66
C HIS A 14 -25.82 -15.71 5.28
N PHE A 15 -25.06 -15.39 4.22
CA PHE A 15 -25.46 -15.65 2.84
C PHE A 15 -24.42 -16.52 2.15
N GLY A 16 -24.84 -17.60 1.49
CA GLY A 16 -23.93 -18.40 0.66
C GLY A 16 -23.38 -17.57 -0.52
N GLY A 17 -24.26 -17.00 -1.34
CA GLY A 17 -23.82 -16.15 -2.46
C GLY A 17 -24.87 -15.15 -2.93
N MET A 18 -24.41 -13.96 -3.36
CA MET A 18 -25.27 -12.85 -3.77
C MET A 18 -24.86 -12.26 -5.10
N LYS A 19 -25.84 -11.95 -5.95
CA LYS A 19 -25.61 -11.29 -7.25
C LYS A 19 -26.65 -10.22 -7.52
N GLY A 20 -26.23 -8.98 -7.78
CA GLY A 20 -27.15 -7.88 -8.04
C GLY A 20 -26.74 -6.58 -7.36
N ILE A 21 -27.72 -5.78 -6.93
CA ILE A 21 -27.51 -4.48 -6.29
C ILE A 21 -28.06 -4.55 -4.87
N PHE A 22 -27.23 -4.29 -3.87
CA PHE A 22 -27.66 -4.43 -2.48
C PHE A 22 -27.18 -3.28 -1.61
N THR A 23 -28.08 -2.79 -0.77
CA THR A 23 -27.75 -1.93 0.36
C THR A 23 -28.06 -2.71 1.62
N LEU A 24 -27.06 -2.92 2.48
CA LEU A 24 -27.24 -3.71 3.69
C LEU A 24 -26.68 -3.00 4.91
N HIS A 25 -27.50 -2.94 5.94
CA HIS A 25 -27.16 -2.40 7.24
C HIS A 25 -27.36 -3.50 8.29
N SER A 26 -26.29 -3.86 9.00
CA SER A 26 -26.38 -4.80 10.12
C SER A 26 -25.70 -4.25 11.36
N ALA A 27 -26.36 -4.40 12.51
CA ALA A 27 -25.72 -4.11 13.80
C ALA A 27 -24.66 -5.15 14.20
N PHE A 28 -24.63 -6.31 13.54
CA PHE A 28 -23.78 -7.45 13.89
C PHE A 28 -22.97 -7.96 12.69
N SER A 29 -22.35 -9.12 12.87
CA SER A 29 -21.45 -9.71 11.91
C SER A 29 -22.15 -10.14 10.62
N LEU A 30 -21.47 -9.93 9.49
CA LEU A 30 -21.94 -10.40 8.19
C LEU A 30 -20.99 -11.43 7.60
N HIS A 31 -21.55 -12.53 7.15
CA HIS A 31 -20.80 -13.59 6.48
C HIS A 31 -21.35 -13.85 5.08
N PHE A 32 -20.50 -13.70 4.06
CA PHE A 32 -20.85 -14.00 2.68
C PHE A 32 -19.83 -14.94 2.04
N GLY A 33 -20.31 -16.03 1.42
CA GLY A 33 -19.42 -16.92 0.65
C GLY A 33 -18.91 -16.27 -0.64
N GLY A 34 -19.77 -15.57 -1.39
CA GLY A 34 -19.34 -14.81 -2.57
C GLY A 34 -20.35 -13.77 -3.07
N MET A 35 -19.84 -12.65 -3.58
CA MET A 35 -20.65 -11.49 -3.97
C MET A 35 -20.27 -10.97 -5.35
N LYS A 36 -21.28 -10.76 -6.22
CA LYS A 36 -21.07 -10.21 -7.57
C LYS A 36 -22.06 -9.11 -7.93
N GLY A 37 -21.61 -7.88 -8.08
CA GLY A 37 -22.49 -6.75 -8.43
C GLY A 37 -22.11 -5.45 -7.73
N ILE A 38 -23.10 -4.68 -7.31
CA ILE A 38 -22.93 -3.39 -6.66
C ILE A 38 -23.43 -3.49 -5.23
N PHE A 39 -22.58 -3.16 -4.25
CA PHE A 39 -22.93 -3.34 -2.84
C PHE A 39 -22.51 -2.14 -2.01
N THR A 40 -23.42 -1.69 -1.14
CA THR A 40 -23.14 -0.74 -0.08
C THR A 40 -23.42 -1.44 1.25
N LEU A 41 -22.39 -1.67 2.05
CA LEU A 41 -22.51 -2.43 3.30
C LEU A 41 -22.04 -1.58 4.49
N TYR A 42 -22.89 -1.54 5.51
CA TYR A 42 -22.61 -0.94 6.81
C TYR A 42 -22.74 -2.03 7.87
N SER A 43 -21.68 -2.25 8.64
CA SER A 43 -21.74 -3.09 9.84
C SER A 43 -21.07 -2.39 11.00
N LEU A 44 -21.60 -2.61 12.21
CA LEU A 44 -21.00 -2.13 13.45
C LEU A 44 -19.95 -3.08 14.02
N LEU A 45 -19.75 -4.27 13.44
CA LEU A 45 -18.88 -5.31 13.99
C LEU A 45 -17.98 -5.92 12.90
N SER A 46 -18.00 -7.24 12.69
CA SER A 46 -17.07 -7.91 11.77
C SER A 46 -17.71 -8.22 10.43
N LEU A 47 -16.97 -8.04 9.33
CA LEU A 47 -17.37 -8.56 8.02
C LEU A 47 -16.41 -9.66 7.57
N HIS A 48 -16.97 -10.80 7.17
CA HIS A 48 -16.23 -11.88 6.56
C HIS A 48 -16.79 -12.19 5.17
N PHE A 49 -15.95 -12.04 4.16
CA PHE A 49 -16.31 -12.32 2.78
C PHE A 49 -15.34 -13.31 2.15
N GLY A 50 -15.88 -14.25 1.38
CA GLY A 50 -15.09 -15.00 0.42
C GLY A 50 -14.73 -14.13 -0.78
N GLU A 51 -15.15 -14.53 -1.99
CA GLU A 51 -14.81 -13.80 -3.21
C GLU A 51 -15.79 -12.65 -3.51
N MET A 52 -15.26 -11.46 -3.80
CA MET A 52 -16.04 -10.30 -4.18
C MET A 52 -15.66 -9.79 -5.57
N LYS A 53 -16.66 -9.58 -6.44
CA LYS A 53 -16.46 -9.06 -7.79
C LYS A 53 -17.46 -7.97 -8.17
N GLY A 54 -17.00 -6.74 -8.39
CA GLY A 54 -17.87 -5.62 -8.78
C GLY A 54 -17.51 -4.30 -8.12
N ILE A 55 -18.51 -3.53 -7.70
CA ILE A 55 -18.35 -2.21 -7.08
C ILE A 55 -18.84 -2.30 -5.64
N PHE A 56 -18.01 -1.94 -4.67
CA PHE A 56 -18.34 -2.06 -3.26
C PHE A 56 -17.95 -0.82 -2.48
N THR A 57 -18.85 -0.37 -1.62
CA THR A 57 -18.58 0.62 -0.57
C THR A 57 -18.81 -0.06 0.78
N LEU A 58 -17.75 -0.21 1.56
CA LEU A 58 -17.79 -0.92 2.84
C LEU A 58 -17.39 0.00 3.98
N HIS A 59 -18.22 0.05 5.01
CA HIS A 59 -17.93 0.77 6.24
C HIS A 59 -18.12 -0.16 7.44
N SER A 60 -17.05 -0.37 8.20
CA SER A 60 -17.12 -1.04 9.50
C SER A 60 -16.07 -0.49 10.45
N PRO A 61 -16.39 -0.16 11.72
CA PRO A 61 -15.40 0.24 12.68
C PRO A 61 -14.45 -0.89 13.11
N PHE A 62 -14.79 -2.17 12.87
CA PHE A 62 -13.97 -3.31 13.31
C PHE A 62 -13.37 -4.10 12.15
N SER A 63 -13.06 -5.38 12.40
CA SER A 63 -12.28 -6.26 11.54
C SER A 63 -12.99 -6.58 10.24
N LEU A 64 -12.26 -6.46 9.12
CA LEU A 64 -12.68 -6.94 7.81
C LEU A 64 -11.74 -8.03 7.32
N HIS A 65 -12.30 -9.19 6.98
CA HIS A 65 -11.57 -10.30 6.39
C HIS A 65 -12.12 -10.64 5.01
N PHE A 66 -11.24 -10.63 4.01
CA PHE A 66 -11.59 -10.89 2.62
C PHE A 66 -10.69 -11.95 1.99
N GLY A 67 -11.28 -12.95 1.35
CA GLY A 67 -10.54 -13.92 0.54
C GLY A 67 -9.92 -13.29 -0.70
N GLY A 68 -10.76 -12.80 -1.62
CA GLY A 68 -10.30 -12.22 -2.90
C GLY A 68 -11.23 -11.14 -3.44
N MET A 69 -10.65 -10.05 -3.95
CA MET A 69 -11.40 -8.86 -4.38
C MET A 69 -11.04 -8.47 -5.81
N LYS A 70 -12.04 -8.34 -6.69
CA LYS A 70 -11.86 -7.90 -8.07
C LYS A 70 -12.85 -6.83 -8.50
N GLY A 71 -12.40 -5.61 -8.77
CA GLY A 71 -13.27 -4.51 -9.20
C GLY A 71 -12.90 -3.16 -8.59
N ILE A 72 -13.91 -2.40 -8.17
CA ILE A 72 -13.76 -1.06 -7.59
C ILE A 72 -14.23 -1.11 -6.14
N PHE A 73 -13.40 -0.67 -5.21
CA PHE A 73 -13.69 -0.75 -3.79
C PHE A 73 -13.34 0.54 -3.06
N THR A 74 -14.27 1.01 -2.24
CA THR A 74 -14.04 2.06 -1.25
C THR A 74 -14.26 1.46 0.13
N LEU A 75 -13.22 1.46 0.95
CA LEU A 75 -13.18 0.77 2.23
C LEU A 75 -12.82 1.75 3.34
N HIS A 76 -13.59 1.73 4.42
CA HIS A 76 -13.31 2.48 5.64
C HIS A 76 -13.39 1.54 6.83
N SER A 77 -12.27 1.39 7.56
CA SER A 77 -12.24 0.61 8.80
C SER A 77 -11.26 1.15 9.82
N VAL A 78 -11.65 1.17 11.09
CA VAL A 78 -10.77 1.66 12.16
C VAL A 78 -9.73 0.60 12.51
N LEU A 79 -10.11 -0.68 12.70
CA LEU A 79 -9.30 -1.60 13.51
C LEU A 79 -8.35 -2.55 12.76
N SER A 80 -8.83 -3.38 11.84
CA SER A 80 -7.98 -4.43 11.25
C SER A 80 -8.53 -4.89 9.92
N LEU A 81 -7.62 -5.09 8.98
CA LEU A 81 -7.96 -5.46 7.61
C LEU A 81 -7.05 -6.58 7.16
N HIS A 82 -7.64 -7.72 6.84
CA HIS A 82 -6.91 -8.82 6.23
C HIS A 82 -7.48 -9.11 4.86
N PHE A 83 -6.64 -8.90 3.85
CA PHE A 83 -6.98 -9.15 2.46
C PHE A 83 -6.07 -10.24 1.89
N GLY A 84 -6.67 -11.23 1.23
CA GLY A 84 -5.92 -12.10 0.33
C GLY A 84 -5.49 -11.34 -0.94
N GLY A 85 -6.02 -11.75 -2.09
CA GLY A 85 -5.65 -11.17 -3.39
C GLY A 85 -6.56 -10.02 -3.82
N MET A 86 -5.99 -8.88 -4.23
CA MET A 86 -6.74 -7.70 -4.69
C MET A 86 -6.39 -7.31 -6.13
N LYS A 87 -7.40 -7.16 -6.99
CA LYS A 87 -7.22 -6.74 -8.38
C LYS A 87 -8.23 -5.68 -8.83
N GLY A 88 -7.77 -4.48 -9.18
CA GLY A 88 -8.64 -3.41 -9.66
C GLY A 88 -8.28 -2.02 -9.11
N ILE A 89 -9.30 -1.25 -8.73
CA ILE A 89 -9.16 0.11 -8.20
C ILE A 89 -9.64 0.11 -6.75
N PHE A 90 -8.80 0.58 -5.84
CA PHE A 90 -9.11 0.56 -4.42
C PHE A 90 -8.76 1.88 -3.75
N THR A 91 -9.68 2.37 -2.93
CA THR A 91 -9.45 3.45 -1.97
C THR A 91 -9.67 2.89 -0.59
N LEU A 92 -8.63 2.94 0.25
CA LEU A 92 -8.70 2.49 1.63
C LEU A 92 -8.33 3.60 2.60
N HIS A 93 -9.15 3.74 3.63
CA HIS A 93 -8.80 4.48 4.83
C HIS A 93 -8.84 3.54 6.04
N SER A 94 -7.74 3.47 6.80
CA SER A 94 -7.70 2.73 8.05
C SER A 94 -6.88 3.39 9.15
N ALA A 95 -7.25 3.20 10.41
CA ALA A 95 -6.44 3.68 11.53
C ALA A 95 -5.35 2.68 11.95
N PHE A 96 -5.50 1.41 11.60
CA PHE A 96 -4.64 0.34 12.07
C PHE A 96 -4.19 -0.59 10.95
N SER A 97 -3.34 -1.55 11.30
CA SER A 97 -2.45 -2.25 10.38
C SER A 97 -3.16 -3.17 9.40
N PRO A 98 -3.22 -2.83 8.10
CA PRO A 98 -3.73 -3.74 7.09
C PRO A 98 -2.65 -4.75 6.73
N HIS A 99 -3.04 -6.02 6.61
CA HIS A 99 -2.22 -7.04 6.00
C HIS A 99 -2.79 -7.38 4.63
N PHE A 100 -1.97 -7.15 3.60
CA PHE A 100 -2.32 -7.42 2.23
C PHE A 100 -1.48 -8.56 1.66
N GLY A 101 -2.15 -9.52 1.02
CA GLY A 101 -1.51 -10.45 0.11
C GLY A 101 -1.04 -9.76 -1.19
N GLY A 102 -1.29 -10.41 -2.33
CA GLY A 102 -0.90 -9.87 -3.64
C GLY A 102 -1.86 -8.79 -4.15
N MET A 103 -1.32 -7.64 -4.56
CA MET A 103 -2.11 -6.50 -5.06
C MET A 103 -1.77 -6.15 -6.51
N LYS A 104 -2.79 -6.00 -7.36
CA LYS A 104 -2.61 -5.63 -8.77
C LYS A 104 -3.61 -4.58 -9.25
N GLY A 105 -3.14 -3.39 -9.63
CA GLY A 105 -4.01 -2.32 -10.15
C GLY A 105 -3.66 -0.94 -9.59
N ASN A 106 -4.68 -0.14 -9.32
CA ASN A 106 -4.54 1.23 -8.83
C ASN A 106 -5.03 1.31 -7.39
N PHE A 107 -4.20 1.81 -6.48
CA PHE A 107 -4.52 1.86 -5.06
C PHE A 107 -4.17 3.21 -4.46
N THR A 108 -5.12 3.76 -3.70
CA THR A 108 -4.90 4.90 -2.81
C THR A 108 -5.17 4.43 -1.39
N LEU A 109 -4.14 4.46 -0.55
CA LEU A 109 -4.18 3.88 0.78
C LEU A 109 -3.72 4.92 1.79
N HIS A 110 -4.50 5.07 2.87
CA HIS A 110 -4.15 5.91 4.00
C HIS A 110 -4.23 5.08 5.28
N SER A 111 -3.13 4.99 6.02
CA SER A 111 -3.08 4.35 7.33
C SER A 111 -2.40 5.23 8.36
N THR A 112 -2.79 5.16 9.63
CA THR A 112 -2.05 5.82 10.71
C THR A 112 -0.99 4.93 11.36
N LEU A 113 -0.84 3.66 11.00
CA LEU A 113 0.11 2.75 11.69
C LEU A 113 0.98 1.95 10.70
N LEU A 114 1.09 0.63 10.88
CA LEU A 114 1.96 -0.24 10.11
C LEU A 114 1.23 -0.81 8.90
N LEU A 115 1.82 -0.79 7.70
CA LEU A 115 1.29 -1.61 6.61
C LEU A 115 2.29 -2.69 6.22
N HIS A 116 1.78 -3.92 6.15
CA HIS A 116 2.51 -5.05 5.62
C HIS A 116 1.91 -5.47 4.28
N PHE A 117 2.75 -5.43 3.25
CA PHE A 117 2.37 -5.81 1.90
C PHE A 117 3.23 -6.96 1.40
N GLY A 118 2.57 -7.96 0.80
CA GLY A 118 3.24 -8.94 -0.05
C GLY A 118 3.75 -8.31 -1.36
N GLY A 119 3.36 -8.91 -2.49
CA GLY A 119 3.74 -8.43 -3.82
C GLY A 119 2.77 -7.39 -4.38
N MET A 120 3.28 -6.25 -4.86
CA MET A 120 2.47 -5.16 -5.42
C MET A 120 2.83 -4.88 -6.88
N LYS A 121 1.81 -4.78 -7.75
CA LYS A 121 1.98 -4.47 -9.17
C LYS A 121 0.98 -3.45 -9.70
N GLY A 122 1.44 -2.28 -10.14
CA GLY A 122 0.57 -1.23 -10.71
C GLY A 122 0.91 0.16 -10.20
N ASN A 123 -0.12 0.98 -9.96
CA ASN A 123 0.03 2.36 -9.52
C ASN A 123 -0.45 2.48 -8.07
N PHE A 124 0.38 3.03 -7.19
CA PHE A 124 0.06 3.13 -5.77
C PHE A 124 0.40 4.51 -5.22
N THR A 125 -0.55 5.07 -4.48
CA THR A 125 -0.34 6.24 -3.62
C THR A 125 -0.58 5.80 -2.19
N LEU A 126 0.43 5.91 -1.34
CA LEU A 126 0.36 5.45 0.03
C LEU A 126 0.81 6.55 0.99
N HIS A 127 0.03 6.73 2.04
CA HIS A 127 0.34 7.61 3.14
C HIS A 127 0.29 6.82 4.45
N SER A 128 1.38 6.88 5.23
CA SER A 128 1.42 6.33 6.59
C SER A 128 2.13 7.27 7.57
N ALA A 129 1.70 7.26 8.82
CA ALA A 129 2.42 7.96 9.90
C ALA A 129 3.59 7.13 10.47
N PHE A 130 3.60 5.80 10.34
CA PHE A 130 4.67 4.95 10.91
C PHE A 130 5.36 4.14 9.82
N SER A 131 5.59 2.85 10.07
CA SER A 131 6.49 2.04 9.26
C SER A 131 5.75 1.28 8.16
N LEU A 132 6.37 1.20 6.99
CA LEU A 132 5.88 0.43 5.86
C LEU A 132 6.84 -0.72 5.55
N HIS A 133 6.31 -1.94 5.46
CA HIS A 133 7.07 -3.11 5.07
C HIS A 133 6.51 -3.72 3.80
N PHE A 134 7.37 -3.85 2.79
CA PHE A 134 7.02 -4.38 1.49
C PHE A 134 7.92 -5.54 1.09
N GLY A 135 7.31 -6.57 0.52
CA GLY A 135 8.03 -7.58 -0.25
C GLY A 135 8.54 -7.01 -1.58
N GLY A 136 7.91 -7.40 -2.70
CA GLY A 136 8.31 -6.99 -4.04
C GLY A 136 7.35 -5.99 -4.68
N MET A 137 7.86 -4.93 -5.30
CA MET A 137 7.07 -3.84 -5.89
C MET A 137 7.41 -3.62 -7.36
N LYS A 138 6.39 -3.56 -8.23
CA LYS A 138 6.55 -3.28 -9.66
C LYS A 138 5.54 -2.29 -10.22
N GLY A 139 6.00 -1.14 -10.71
CA GLY A 139 5.13 -0.12 -11.30
C GLY A 139 5.46 1.29 -10.86
N ASN A 140 4.45 2.12 -10.64
CA ASN A 140 4.60 3.52 -10.24
C ASN A 140 4.12 3.70 -8.80
N PHE A 141 4.93 4.29 -7.95
CA PHE A 141 4.62 4.43 -6.52
C PHE A 141 4.95 5.83 -6.02
N THR A 142 4.01 6.42 -5.29
CA THR A 142 4.21 7.62 -4.48
C THR A 142 3.96 7.25 -3.03
N LEU A 143 5.02 7.25 -2.23
CA LEU A 143 4.95 6.80 -0.83
C LEU A 143 5.39 7.92 0.10
N HIS A 144 4.55 8.19 1.10
CA HIS A 144 4.86 9.12 2.17
C HIS A 144 4.77 8.37 3.51
N SER A 145 5.86 8.42 4.28
CA SER A 145 5.92 7.94 5.65
C SER A 145 6.60 8.98 6.53
N VAL A 146 6.22 9.06 7.81
CA VAL A 146 7.02 9.84 8.76
C VAL A 146 8.20 9.01 9.26
N LEU A 147 7.97 7.79 9.73
CA LEU A 147 9.01 7.02 10.43
C LEU A 147 9.94 6.24 9.49
N SER A 148 9.56 5.07 9.00
CA SER A 148 10.49 4.19 8.28
C SER A 148 9.85 3.46 7.11
N LEU A 149 10.64 3.24 6.05
CA LEU A 149 10.25 2.37 4.95
C LEU A 149 11.26 1.23 4.79
N HIS A 150 10.75 0.00 4.77
CA HIS A 150 11.54 -1.19 4.48
C HIS A 150 11.00 -1.88 3.24
N PHE A 151 11.88 -2.06 2.25
CA PHE A 151 11.52 -2.65 0.96
C PHE A 151 12.42 -3.82 0.60
N GLY A 152 11.82 -4.87 0.05
CA GLY A 152 12.53 -5.88 -0.73
C GLY A 152 12.94 -5.35 -2.11
N GLU A 153 12.57 -6.07 -3.16
CA GLU A 153 12.92 -5.69 -4.54
C GLU A 153 11.93 -4.69 -5.15
N MET A 154 12.44 -3.62 -5.75
CA MET A 154 11.66 -2.54 -6.35
C MET A 154 12.00 -2.35 -7.83
N LYS A 155 10.99 -2.34 -8.70
CA LYS A 155 11.15 -2.10 -10.14
C LYS A 155 10.14 -1.12 -10.72
N GLY A 156 10.59 0.01 -11.25
CA GLY A 156 9.73 1.00 -11.90
C GLY A 156 10.05 2.43 -11.49
N ASN A 157 9.02 3.25 -11.31
CA ASN A 157 9.16 4.66 -10.96
C ASN A 157 8.67 4.90 -9.53
N PHE A 158 9.49 5.53 -8.70
CA PHE A 158 9.17 5.73 -7.29
C PHE A 158 9.47 7.16 -6.86
N THR A 159 8.52 7.76 -6.15
CA THR A 159 8.70 9.02 -5.41
C THR A 159 8.49 8.71 -3.94
N LEU A 160 9.55 8.77 -3.15
CA LEU A 160 9.57 8.34 -1.75
C LEU A 160 9.91 9.52 -0.86
N HIS A 161 9.10 9.72 0.17
CA HIS A 161 9.34 10.70 1.21
C HIS A 161 9.28 10.03 2.57
N SER A 162 10.36 10.13 3.35
CA SER A 162 10.44 9.68 4.74
C SER A 162 11.13 10.71 5.62
N ALA A 163 10.72 10.86 6.89
CA ALA A 163 11.39 11.75 7.84
C ALA A 163 12.54 11.07 8.63
N PHE A 164 12.62 9.75 8.68
CA PHE A 164 13.73 9.08 9.36
C PHE A 164 14.50 8.14 8.42
N SER A 165 14.04 6.91 8.24
CA SER A 165 14.88 5.87 7.64
C SER A 165 14.27 5.22 6.41
N LEU A 166 15.11 5.01 5.39
CA LEU A 166 14.79 4.18 4.23
C LEU A 166 15.78 3.02 4.13
N HIS A 167 15.25 1.79 4.12
CA HIS A 167 16.02 0.57 3.91
C HIS A 167 15.52 -0.18 2.67
N PHE A 168 16.44 -0.45 1.74
CA PHE A 168 16.13 -1.09 0.47
C PHE A 168 17.01 -2.30 0.22
N GLY A 169 16.41 -3.39 -0.25
CA GLY A 169 17.12 -4.50 -0.87
C GLY A 169 17.71 -4.10 -2.23
N GLY A 170 16.94 -4.34 -3.31
CA GLY A 170 17.39 -4.09 -4.69
C GLY A 170 16.46 -3.14 -5.44
N MET A 171 17.02 -2.14 -6.13
CA MET A 171 16.25 -1.09 -6.81
C MET A 171 16.59 -1.00 -8.29
N LYS A 172 15.58 -1.04 -9.17
CA LYS A 172 15.74 -0.87 -10.62
C LYS A 172 14.71 0.07 -11.25
N GLY A 173 15.16 1.18 -11.82
CA GLY A 173 14.30 2.15 -12.51
C GLY A 173 14.61 3.58 -12.14
N ASN A 174 13.57 4.41 -12.02
CA ASN A 174 13.72 5.84 -11.74
C ASN A 174 13.21 6.13 -10.32
N PHE A 175 14.03 6.79 -9.51
CA PHE A 175 13.72 7.05 -8.12
C PHE A 175 13.99 8.50 -7.75
N THR A 176 13.01 9.13 -7.12
CA THR A 176 13.15 10.41 -6.42
C THR A 176 12.96 10.15 -4.94
N LEU A 177 14.01 10.39 -4.16
CA LEU A 177 14.10 10.03 -2.76
C LEU A 177 14.33 11.27 -1.91
N HIS A 178 13.51 11.43 -0.88
CA HIS A 178 13.66 12.48 0.12
C HIS A 178 13.68 11.85 1.51
N SER A 179 14.80 11.99 2.23
CA SER A 179 14.94 11.49 3.59
C SER A 179 15.80 12.39 4.45
N THR A 180 15.35 12.70 5.66
CA THR A 180 16.07 13.59 6.57
C THR A 180 17.09 12.91 7.49
N LEU A 181 17.23 11.58 7.55
CA LEU A 181 18.16 10.97 8.53
C LEU A 181 19.01 9.80 8.02
N LEU A 182 18.43 8.73 7.49
CA LEU A 182 19.22 7.54 7.15
C LEU A 182 18.74 6.84 5.90
N LEU A 183 19.70 6.53 5.04
CA LEU A 183 19.47 5.83 3.79
C LEU A 183 20.40 4.63 3.68
N HIS A 184 19.81 3.44 3.66
CA HIS A 184 20.54 2.21 3.42
C HIS A 184 20.01 1.54 2.16
N PHE A 185 20.88 1.39 1.18
CA PHE A 185 20.57 0.76 -0.09
C PHE A 185 21.44 -0.47 -0.28
N GLY A 186 20.84 -1.58 -0.72
CA GLY A 186 21.59 -2.63 -1.40
C GLY A 186 21.95 -2.21 -2.83
N GLY A 187 21.67 -3.08 -3.81
CA GLY A 187 22.04 -2.85 -5.21
C GLY A 187 21.09 -1.90 -5.95
N MET A 188 21.62 -0.85 -6.59
CA MET A 188 20.85 0.16 -7.30
C MET A 188 21.19 0.22 -8.80
N LYS A 189 20.17 0.21 -9.66
CA LYS A 189 20.33 0.36 -11.12
C LYS A 189 19.28 1.27 -11.78
N GLY A 190 19.71 2.39 -12.38
CA GLY A 190 18.81 3.28 -13.12
C GLY A 190 19.11 4.77 -12.93
N ILE A 191 18.08 5.58 -12.74
CA ILE A 191 18.21 7.04 -12.54
C ILE A 191 17.74 7.37 -11.13
N PHE A 192 18.55 8.09 -10.37
CA PHE A 192 18.25 8.42 -8.98
C PHE A 192 18.48 9.89 -8.71
N THR A 193 17.48 10.53 -8.13
CA THR A 193 17.58 11.87 -7.53
C THR A 193 17.41 11.70 -6.04
N LEU A 194 18.44 12.04 -5.28
CA LEU A 194 18.45 11.89 -3.83
C LEU A 194 18.61 13.24 -3.14
N HIS A 195 17.70 13.51 -2.19
CA HIS A 195 17.81 14.61 -1.25
C HIS A 195 17.91 14.04 0.16
N SER A 196 19.02 14.31 0.85
CA SER A 196 19.17 13.88 2.24
C SER A 196 20.01 14.81 3.09
N ALA A 197 19.59 15.02 4.34
CA ALA A 197 20.35 15.81 5.29
C ALA A 197 21.57 15.06 5.88
N PHE A 198 21.70 13.74 5.67
CA PHE A 198 22.73 12.90 6.29
C PHE A 198 23.30 11.85 5.32
N SER A 199 24.41 11.22 5.74
CA SER A 199 25.21 10.29 4.93
C SER A 199 24.43 9.04 4.48
N PRO A 200 24.26 8.80 3.18
CA PRO A 200 23.72 7.56 2.65
C PRO A 200 24.75 6.42 2.65
N HIS A 201 24.30 5.18 2.80
CA HIS A 201 25.10 3.97 2.63
C HIS A 201 24.60 3.15 1.43
N PHE A 202 25.53 2.76 0.54
CA PHE A 202 25.23 2.08 -0.71
C PHE A 202 25.99 0.75 -0.84
N GLY A 203 25.27 -0.34 -1.16
CA GLY A 203 25.83 -1.67 -1.42
C GLY A 203 26.31 -1.92 -2.86
N GLY A 204 26.08 -0.96 -3.77
CA GLY A 204 26.58 -0.99 -5.16
C GLY A 204 25.65 -0.26 -6.13
N MET A 205 26.22 0.57 -7.00
CA MET A 205 25.46 1.54 -7.81
C MET A 205 25.83 1.48 -9.31
N LYS A 206 24.81 1.43 -10.19
CA LYS A 206 24.99 1.52 -11.65
C LYS A 206 23.91 2.38 -12.30
N GLY A 207 24.27 3.53 -12.84
CA GLY A 207 23.31 4.42 -13.48
C GLY A 207 23.70 5.88 -13.34
N ASN A 208 22.70 6.75 -13.43
CA ASN A 208 22.88 8.19 -13.27
C ASN A 208 22.36 8.59 -11.88
N PHE A 209 23.15 9.37 -11.16
CA PHE A 209 22.84 9.80 -9.80
C PHE A 209 23.01 11.32 -9.68
N THR A 210 21.98 11.96 -9.16
CA THR A 210 22.00 13.35 -8.72
C THR A 210 21.75 13.35 -7.23
N LEU A 211 22.70 13.91 -6.48
CA LEU A 211 22.65 13.93 -5.03
C LEU A 211 22.70 15.37 -4.54
N HIS A 212 21.84 15.67 -3.57
CA HIS A 212 21.85 16.89 -2.79
C HIS A 212 21.91 16.51 -1.31
N SER A 213 23.04 16.77 -0.66
CA SER A 213 23.21 16.53 0.77
C SER A 213 23.90 17.66 1.48
N THR A 214 23.57 17.83 2.75
CA THR A 214 24.20 18.81 3.66
C THR A 214 25.39 18.20 4.42
N LEU A 215 25.70 16.91 4.26
CA LEU A 215 26.72 16.18 5.03
C LEU A 215 27.49 15.16 4.17
N LEU A 216 28.67 14.75 4.66
CA LEU A 216 29.69 13.97 3.95
C LEU A 216 29.17 12.62 3.41
N LEU A 217 29.57 12.28 2.18
CA LEU A 217 29.14 11.07 1.46
C LEU A 217 30.12 9.91 1.63
N HIS A 218 29.59 8.69 1.78
CA HIS A 218 30.39 7.47 1.76
C HIS A 218 29.88 6.51 0.69
N PHE A 219 30.68 6.29 -0.34
CA PHE A 219 30.33 5.45 -1.47
C PHE A 219 31.11 4.13 -1.47
N GLY A 220 30.39 3.00 -1.45
CA GLY A 220 30.96 1.67 -1.71
C GLY A 220 30.76 1.25 -3.17
N GLY A 221 31.85 0.92 -3.89
CA GLY A 221 31.79 0.17 -5.15
C GLY A 221 31.02 0.83 -6.31
N MET A 222 31.35 2.08 -6.67
CA MET A 222 30.71 2.80 -7.77
C MET A 222 31.35 2.52 -9.14
N LYS A 223 30.50 2.42 -10.18
CA LYS A 223 30.92 2.55 -11.58
C LYS A 223 30.00 3.55 -12.29
N LYS A 224 30.45 4.82 -12.45
CA LYS A 224 30.00 5.92 -13.39
C LYS A 224 29.69 7.28 -12.73
N THR A 225 29.32 8.25 -13.58
CA THR A 225 29.14 9.70 -13.39
C THR A 225 28.17 10.07 -12.27
N VAL A 226 28.70 10.81 -11.29
CA VAL A 226 27.97 11.48 -10.22
C VAL A 226 27.98 12.98 -10.54
N SER A 227 26.82 13.62 -10.52
CA SER A 227 26.74 15.08 -10.46
C SER A 227 26.39 15.47 -9.01
N GLU A 228 27.39 15.99 -8.30
CA GLU A 228 27.26 16.49 -6.93
C GLU A 228 27.01 18.00 -7.00
N LEU A 229 25.97 18.47 -6.33
CA LEU A 229 25.62 19.88 -6.22
C LEU A 229 25.61 20.21 -4.73
N ASP A 230 26.74 20.66 -4.22
CA ASP A 230 26.87 21.22 -2.88
C ASP A 230 26.30 22.64 -2.91
N MET A 231 25.24 22.90 -2.14
CA MET A 231 24.86 24.26 -1.81
C MET A 231 25.42 24.61 -0.44
N PHE A 232 26.32 25.59 -0.43
CA PHE A 232 26.93 26.21 0.75
C PHE A 232 25.90 26.81 1.70
#